data_AF-A0A6P8XQ12-F1
#
_entry.id   AF-A0A6P8XQ12-F1
#
_cell.length_a   1.000
_cell.length_b   1.000
_cell.length_c   1.000
_cell.angle_alpha   90.00
_cell.angle_beta   90.00
_cell.angle_gamma   90.00
#
_symmetry.space_group_name_H-M   'P 1'
#
loop_
_entity.id
_entity.type
_entity.pdbx_description
1 polymer ?
#
loop_
_entity_poly.entity_id
_entity_poly.type
_entity_poly.pdbx_seq_one_letter_code
_entity_poly.pdbx_strand_id
1 'polypeptide(L)'
;MSEADSTVSIAGPANCTRFMPPEELAMQSLTKQLFKSRLFRGIYLERCFVEQLGGYRDVIALQYTERDLEKQLLGSAVQLQMFYQRFVPNMWIGITRGSIGTYKHTPHPAQLETCVWTELSDLAFGEYWFSIKSIRFRAQEIQLKLKMIRAVEPEAMPTPRRSLSLRRPSSNSRISVITAGDSAAPASLVTEEQQMSSIGLEDFLQVLQQWRQSVVTTIYEFMAHDVNKRNIVGTIRFLGLLLFSIMSGAAVALRFMGIFAVRFLFEISRFTHTATPIIFKVLEFINKIIGAFFILITMMWKDLVVNRGGTGQQPKPLEANNRFKSLTYTPSEPHRRTPRNASSNYR
;
A
#
# COMPACT_ATOMS: atom_id res chain seq x y z
N MET A 1 37.73 57.85 3.63
CA MET A 1 38.21 56.63 4.32
C MET A 1 37.39 56.46 5.58
N SER A 2 36.39 55.58 5.55
CA SER A 2 35.83 54.94 6.74
C SER A 2 35.06 53.72 6.22
N GLU A 3 35.67 52.55 6.43
CA GLU A 3 35.10 51.24 6.12
C GLU A 3 34.01 50.94 7.16
N ALA A 4 32.82 50.57 6.69
CA ALA A 4 31.77 49.99 7.53
C ALA A 4 31.61 48.52 7.11
N ASP A 5 31.99 47.66 8.04
CA ASP A 5 32.03 46.21 7.98
C ASP A 5 30.61 45.62 7.91
N SER A 6 30.23 45.09 6.74
CA SER A 6 28.95 44.39 6.54
C SER A 6 29.18 42.88 6.60
N THR A 7 29.03 42.31 7.80
CA THR A 7 29.05 40.87 8.01
C THR A 7 27.73 40.24 7.57
N VAL A 8 27.75 39.62 6.38
CA VAL A 8 26.67 38.78 5.86
C VAL A 8 26.69 37.44 6.59
N SER A 9 25.74 37.21 7.50
CA SER A 9 25.51 35.86 8.05
C SER A 9 24.84 34.97 7.01
N ILE A 10 25.65 34.13 6.37
CA ILE A 10 25.19 33.00 5.56
C ILE A 10 24.72 31.90 6.51
N ALA A 11 23.41 31.79 6.71
CA ALA A 11 22.81 30.66 7.41
C ALA A 11 22.76 29.44 6.47
N GLY A 12 23.71 28.52 6.67
CA GLY A 12 23.64 27.16 6.12
C GLY A 12 22.52 26.33 6.78
N PRO A 13 22.17 25.16 6.22
CA PRO A 13 21.05 24.36 6.68
C PRO A 13 21.39 23.71 8.03
N ALA A 14 20.95 24.33 9.11
CA ALA A 14 20.96 23.73 10.43
C ALA A 14 19.93 22.58 10.45
N ASN A 15 20.41 21.34 10.35
CA ASN A 15 19.69 20.18 10.85
C ASN A 15 19.63 20.25 12.38
N CYS A 16 18.83 21.18 12.91
CA CYS A 16 18.45 21.19 14.31
C CYS A 16 17.46 20.04 14.51
N THR A 17 17.92 18.94 15.09
CA THR A 17 17.06 17.92 15.69
C THR A 17 16.40 18.52 16.93
N ARG A 18 15.40 19.37 16.70
CA ARG A 18 14.52 19.88 17.74
C ARG A 18 13.88 18.69 18.45
N PHE A 19 13.90 18.70 19.78
CA PHE A 19 13.14 17.74 20.57
C PHE A 19 11.65 17.89 20.22
N MET A 20 11.09 16.85 19.59
CA MET A 20 9.71 16.85 19.12
C MET A 20 8.82 16.26 20.21
N PRO A 21 7.89 17.04 20.80
CA PRO A 21 7.01 16.53 21.83
C PRO A 21 6.09 15.43 21.27
N PRO A 22 5.64 14.48 22.11
CA PRO A 22 4.80 13.37 21.67
C PRO A 22 3.48 13.84 21.05
N GLU A 23 2.94 14.98 21.49
CA GLU A 23 1.75 15.60 20.90
C GLU A 23 1.97 16.03 19.45
N GLU A 24 3.14 16.60 19.14
CA GLU A 24 3.49 16.99 17.77
C GLU A 24 3.63 15.76 16.88
N LEU A 25 4.29 14.69 17.36
CA LEU A 25 4.41 13.44 16.64
C LEU A 25 3.04 12.83 16.31
N ALA A 26 2.12 12.83 17.29
CA ALA A 26 0.77 12.32 17.12
C ALA A 26 -0.01 13.13 16.07
N MET A 27 0.03 14.46 16.16
CA MET A 27 -0.63 15.34 15.18
C MET A 27 -0.03 15.18 13.78
N GLN A 28 1.29 15.12 13.65
CA GLN A 28 1.93 14.88 12.35
C GLN A 28 1.51 13.54 11.76
N SER A 29 1.47 12.48 12.57
CA SER A 29 1.04 11.14 12.14
C SER A 29 -0.42 11.15 11.67
N LEU A 30 -1.33 11.74 12.46
CA LEU A 30 -2.74 11.88 12.13
C LEU A 30 -2.94 12.63 10.82
N THR A 31 -2.30 13.80 10.69
CA THR A 31 -2.43 14.64 9.50
C THR A 31 -1.86 13.92 8.27
N LYS A 32 -0.71 13.25 8.38
CA LYS A 32 -0.16 12.42 7.30
C LYS A 32 -1.14 11.32 6.89
N GLN A 33 -1.77 10.64 7.85
CA GLN A 33 -2.73 9.57 7.58
C GLN A 33 -4.01 10.06 6.91
N LEU A 34 -4.52 11.23 7.30
CA LEU A 34 -5.76 11.81 6.74
C LEU A 34 -5.68 12.09 5.24
N PHE A 35 -4.51 12.57 4.78
CA PHE A 35 -4.31 12.98 3.39
C PHE A 35 -3.54 11.97 2.55
N LYS A 36 -2.95 10.94 3.15
CA LYS A 36 -2.19 9.92 2.41
C LYS A 36 -3.06 9.25 1.34
N SER A 37 -2.53 9.17 0.13
CA SER A 37 -3.14 8.52 -1.04
C SER A 37 -4.44 9.15 -1.53
N ARG A 38 -4.83 10.34 -1.05
CA ARG A 38 -5.99 11.04 -1.62
C ARG A 38 -5.70 11.54 -3.02
N LEU A 39 -6.70 11.39 -3.88
CA LEU A 39 -6.67 11.86 -5.26
C LEU A 39 -7.51 13.12 -5.37
N PHE A 40 -7.07 14.06 -6.20
CA PHE A 40 -7.84 15.25 -6.51
C PHE A 40 -7.49 15.79 -7.88
N ARG A 41 -8.43 16.51 -8.49
CA ARG A 41 -8.17 17.30 -9.69
C ARG A 41 -7.71 18.70 -9.32
N GLY A 42 -6.59 19.11 -9.90
CA GLY A 42 -6.01 20.43 -9.67
C GLY A 42 -5.49 21.03 -10.95
N ILE A 43 -5.36 22.36 -10.95
CA ILE A 43 -4.86 23.14 -12.07
C ILE A 43 -3.54 23.74 -11.63
N TYR A 44 -2.45 23.34 -12.28
CA TYR A 44 -1.14 23.90 -12.04
C TYR A 44 -1.04 25.25 -12.76
N LEU A 45 -0.93 26.32 -11.96
CA LEU A 45 -1.03 27.70 -12.42
C LEU A 45 0.34 28.28 -12.75
N GLU A 46 1.21 28.35 -11.75
CA GLU A 46 2.50 29.01 -11.86
C GLU A 46 3.46 28.58 -10.75
N ARG A 47 4.72 29.04 -10.88
CA ARG A 47 5.76 28.82 -9.89
C ARG A 47 6.16 30.17 -9.27
N CYS A 48 5.84 30.34 -7.98
CA CYS A 48 6.06 31.58 -7.26
C CYS A 48 7.26 31.47 -6.30
N PHE A 49 8.02 32.55 -6.16
CA PHE A 49 9.04 32.65 -5.12
C PHE A 49 8.40 33.05 -3.79
N VAL A 50 8.62 32.24 -2.75
CA VAL A 50 8.13 32.50 -1.40
C VAL A 50 9.28 33.08 -0.57
N GLU A 51 9.23 34.38 -0.31
CA GLU A 51 10.29 35.11 0.40
C GLU A 51 10.56 34.52 1.79
N GLN A 52 9.50 34.12 2.51
CA GLN A 52 9.61 33.55 3.86
C GLN A 52 10.43 32.25 3.90
N LEU A 53 10.47 31.52 2.79
CA LEU A 53 11.17 30.25 2.67
C LEU A 53 12.46 30.33 1.87
N GLY A 54 12.72 31.48 1.22
CA GLY A 54 13.86 31.66 0.33
C GLY A 54 13.87 30.70 -0.87
N GLY A 55 12.69 30.26 -1.34
CA GLY A 55 12.60 29.21 -2.36
C GLY A 55 11.35 29.28 -3.22
N TYR A 56 11.40 28.62 -4.37
CA TYR A 56 10.27 28.52 -5.29
C TYR A 56 9.30 27.41 -4.89
N ARG A 57 8.01 27.68 -5.05
CA ARG A 57 6.91 26.73 -4.83
C ARG A 57 5.96 26.77 -6.02
N ASP A 58 5.47 25.60 -6.38
CA ASP A 58 4.51 25.40 -7.45
C ASP A 58 3.09 25.58 -6.87
N VAL A 59 2.28 26.39 -7.52
CA VAL A 59 0.93 26.76 -7.08
C VAL A 59 -0.10 25.97 -7.87
N ILE A 60 -0.90 25.17 -7.15
CA ILE A 60 -1.96 24.36 -7.73
C ILE A 60 -3.29 24.79 -7.13
N ALA A 61 -4.19 25.31 -7.97
CA ALA A 61 -5.56 25.58 -7.56
C ALA A 61 -6.38 24.29 -7.59
N LEU A 62 -7.23 24.07 -6.58
CA LEU A 62 -8.17 22.96 -6.62
C LEU A 62 -9.25 23.20 -7.68
N GLN A 63 -9.73 22.13 -8.31
CA GLN A 63 -10.87 22.24 -9.22
C GLN A 63 -12.19 22.46 -8.45
N TYR A 64 -13.16 23.14 -9.06
CA TYR A 64 -14.48 23.43 -8.48
C TYR A 64 -15.23 22.23 -7.89
N THR A 65 -14.95 21.00 -8.37
CA THR A 65 -15.57 19.75 -7.90
C THR A 65 -15.01 19.27 -6.55
N GLU A 66 -13.82 19.73 -6.16
CA GLU A 66 -13.09 19.24 -4.98
C GLU A 66 -13.46 19.98 -3.68
N ARG A 67 -14.74 20.26 -3.46
CA ARG A 67 -15.25 21.05 -2.32
C ARG A 67 -15.01 20.38 -0.96
N ASP A 68 -15.17 19.06 -0.90
CA ASP A 68 -14.96 18.30 0.33
C ASP A 68 -13.49 18.31 0.75
N LEU A 69 -12.58 18.22 -0.23
CA LEU A 69 -11.15 18.32 0.01
C LEU A 69 -10.75 19.74 0.40
N GLU A 70 -11.30 20.78 -0.25
CA GLU A 70 -11.11 22.18 0.13
C GLU A 70 -11.44 22.40 1.61
N LYS A 71 -12.62 21.95 2.05
CA LYS A 71 -13.04 22.09 3.46
C LYS A 71 -12.08 21.41 4.42
N GLN A 72 -11.60 20.21 4.06
CA GLN A 72 -10.65 19.45 4.88
C GLN A 72 -9.27 20.11 4.91
N LEU A 73 -8.75 20.56 3.77
CA LEU A 73 -7.45 21.23 3.68
C LEU A 73 -7.44 22.54 4.47
N LEU A 74 -8.46 23.39 4.31
CA LEU A 74 -8.57 24.64 5.05
C LEU A 74 -8.74 24.40 6.55
N GLY A 75 -9.58 23.43 6.94
CA GLY A 75 -9.76 23.06 8.35
C GLY A 75 -8.45 22.57 8.99
N SER A 76 -7.72 21.69 8.31
CA SER A 76 -6.42 21.21 8.77
C SER A 76 -5.36 22.31 8.76
N ALA A 77 -5.35 23.22 7.78
CA ALA A 77 -4.42 24.35 7.75
C ALA A 77 -4.58 25.25 8.98
N VAL A 78 -5.82 25.60 9.35
CA VAL A 78 -6.12 26.41 10.55
C VAL A 78 -5.69 25.68 11.82
N GLN A 79 -5.96 24.38 11.93
CA GLN A 79 -5.54 23.57 13.07
C GLN A 79 -4.01 23.50 13.20
N LEU A 80 -3.32 23.24 12.10
CA LEU A 80 -1.85 23.20 12.05
C LEU A 80 -1.26 24.57 12.41
N GLN A 81 -1.87 25.67 11.92
CA GLN A 81 -1.43 27.01 12.22
C GLN A 81 -1.53 27.30 13.72
N MET A 82 -2.68 27.02 14.33
CA MET A 82 -2.88 27.23 15.77
C MET A 82 -1.94 26.36 16.62
N PHE A 83 -1.71 25.11 16.21
CA PHE A 83 -0.81 24.21 16.92
C PHE A 83 0.63 24.71 16.86
N TYR A 84 1.13 25.01 15.65
CA TYR A 84 2.52 25.39 15.44
C TYR A 84 2.86 26.81 15.87
N GLN A 85 1.89 27.72 16.01
CA GLN A 85 2.12 29.07 16.49
C GLN A 85 2.87 29.12 17.83
N ARG A 86 2.68 28.12 18.69
CA ARG A 86 3.35 28.00 19.99
C ARG A 86 4.80 27.52 19.89
N PHE A 87 5.11 26.79 18.82
CA PHE A 87 6.36 26.05 18.69
C PHE A 87 7.32 26.71 17.70
N VAL A 88 6.81 27.15 16.56
CA VAL A 88 7.57 27.76 15.46
C VAL A 88 6.85 29.04 15.07
N PRO A 89 7.32 30.21 15.52
CA PRO A 89 6.76 31.48 15.07
C PRO A 89 6.98 31.57 13.54
N ASN A 90 5.92 31.95 12.82
CA ASN A 90 5.91 32.05 11.36
C ASN A 90 6.07 30.71 10.60
N MET A 91 5.62 29.59 11.18
CA MET A 91 5.49 28.34 10.41
C MET A 91 4.66 28.56 9.15
N TRP A 92 5.26 28.34 7.99
CA TRP A 92 4.57 28.48 6.72
C TRP A 92 3.80 27.20 6.39
N ILE A 93 2.55 27.36 5.94
CA ILE A 93 1.69 26.24 5.59
C ILE A 93 1.38 26.34 4.10
N GLY A 94 1.70 25.29 3.35
CA GLY A 94 1.51 25.24 1.90
C GLY A 94 0.05 25.06 1.46
N ILE A 95 -0.90 25.62 2.19
CA ILE A 95 -2.33 25.65 1.87
C ILE A 95 -2.79 27.09 2.12
N THR A 96 -3.30 27.75 1.10
CA THR A 96 -3.79 29.13 1.22
C THR A 96 -5.15 29.26 0.55
N ARG A 97 -5.88 30.30 0.95
CA ARG A 97 -7.13 30.70 0.32
C ARG A 97 -6.94 32.04 -0.37
N GLY A 98 -7.15 32.09 -1.67
CA GLY A 98 -7.00 33.27 -2.50
C GLY A 98 -5.54 33.71 -2.66
N SER A 99 -5.36 35.03 -2.76
CA SER A 99 -4.07 35.68 -2.98
C SER A 99 -3.21 35.71 -1.72
N ILE A 100 -1.91 35.44 -1.83
CA ILE A 100 -0.96 35.42 -0.71
C ILE A 100 0.40 35.93 -1.17
N GLY A 101 0.98 36.88 -0.44
CA GLY A 101 2.29 37.46 -0.77
C GLY A 101 2.32 38.07 -2.18
N THR A 102 3.23 37.55 -3.01
CA THR A 102 3.41 37.97 -4.41
C THR A 102 2.41 37.31 -5.38
N TYR A 103 1.71 36.26 -4.95
CA TYR A 103 0.72 35.55 -5.76
C TYR A 103 -0.65 36.23 -5.71
N LYS A 104 -1.19 36.55 -6.88
CA LYS A 104 -2.54 37.08 -7.05
C LYS A 104 -3.42 36.03 -7.71
N HIS A 105 -4.31 35.43 -6.92
CA HIS A 105 -5.26 34.46 -7.44
C HIS A 105 -6.25 35.15 -8.37
N THR A 106 -6.30 34.70 -9.62
CA THR A 106 -7.30 35.13 -10.59
C THR A 106 -8.49 34.16 -10.52
N PRO A 107 -9.70 34.64 -10.14
CA PRO A 107 -10.85 33.76 -10.02
C PRO A 107 -11.23 33.20 -11.39
N HIS A 108 -11.24 31.87 -11.52
CA HIS A 108 -11.65 31.17 -12.73
C HIS A 108 -12.82 30.22 -12.39
N PRO A 109 -13.91 30.16 -13.19
CA PRO A 109 -15.07 29.31 -12.90
C PRO A 109 -14.74 27.82 -12.70
N ALA A 110 -13.66 27.32 -13.29
CA ALA A 110 -13.23 25.93 -13.12
C ALA A 110 -12.43 25.68 -11.84
N GLN A 111 -12.07 26.72 -11.08
CA GLN A 111 -11.13 26.68 -9.96
C GLN A 111 -11.78 27.14 -8.65
N LEU A 112 -11.25 26.61 -7.55
CA LEU A 112 -11.50 27.08 -6.19
C LEU A 112 -10.47 28.14 -5.81
N GLU A 113 -10.82 28.96 -4.83
CA GLU A 113 -9.89 29.93 -4.23
C GLU A 113 -8.74 29.23 -3.49
N THR A 114 -8.94 27.97 -3.09
CA THR A 114 -7.96 27.22 -2.33
C THR A 114 -6.79 26.76 -3.22
N CYS A 115 -5.58 27.17 -2.83
CA CYS A 115 -4.34 26.86 -3.51
C CYS A 115 -3.45 25.98 -2.62
N VAL A 116 -2.84 24.96 -3.24
CA VAL A 116 -1.84 24.08 -2.62
C VAL A 116 -0.48 24.46 -3.17
N TRP A 117 0.46 24.68 -2.27
CA TRP A 117 1.82 25.06 -2.57
C TRP A 117 2.75 23.87 -2.36
N THR A 118 3.44 23.46 -3.41
CA THR A 118 4.23 22.23 -3.40
C THR A 118 5.56 22.39 -4.15
N GLU A 119 6.31 21.31 -4.24
CA GLU A 119 7.52 21.16 -5.06
C GLU A 119 7.23 20.01 -6.03
N LEU A 120 7.02 20.35 -7.30
CA LEU A 120 6.87 19.43 -8.42
C LEU A 120 8.19 19.34 -9.20
N SER A 121 8.37 18.21 -9.89
CA SER A 121 9.48 18.01 -10.83
C SER A 121 8.98 18.26 -12.25
N ASP A 122 9.43 19.36 -12.87
CA ASP A 122 9.24 19.74 -14.29
C ASP A 122 7.90 19.32 -14.90
N LEU A 123 6.80 19.84 -14.34
CA LEU A 123 5.45 19.67 -14.89
C LEU A 123 5.09 20.90 -15.74
N ALA A 124 4.44 20.71 -16.88
CA ALA A 124 3.88 21.80 -17.68
C ALA A 124 2.61 22.37 -17.02
N PHE A 125 2.28 23.64 -17.28
CA PHE A 125 1.05 24.25 -16.79
C PHE A 125 -0.19 23.58 -17.40
N GLY A 126 -1.24 23.41 -16.59
CA GLY A 126 -2.47 22.76 -17.03
C GLY A 126 -3.20 21.97 -15.95
N GLU A 127 -4.17 21.17 -16.37
CA GLU A 127 -5.00 20.38 -15.47
C GLU A 127 -4.49 18.95 -15.31
N TYR A 128 -4.41 18.47 -14.07
CA TYR A 128 -3.89 17.15 -13.77
C TYR A 128 -4.66 16.48 -12.63
N TRP A 129 -4.60 15.15 -12.65
CA TRP A 129 -4.90 14.34 -11.48
C TRP A 129 -3.67 14.24 -10.60
N PHE A 130 -3.81 14.69 -9.36
CA PHE A 130 -2.76 14.62 -8.35
C PHE A 130 -3.10 13.58 -7.28
N SER A 131 -2.08 12.91 -6.78
CA SER A 131 -2.14 12.07 -5.58
C SER A 131 -1.30 12.69 -4.47
N ILE A 132 -1.90 12.92 -3.31
CA ILE A 132 -1.18 13.33 -2.11
C ILE A 132 -0.40 12.12 -1.58
N LYS A 133 0.93 12.15 -1.69
CA LYS A 133 1.79 11.06 -1.21
C LYS A 133 2.00 11.10 0.28
N SER A 134 2.26 12.28 0.82
CA SER A 134 2.50 12.52 2.25
C SER A 134 2.53 14.03 2.50
N ILE A 135 2.58 14.42 3.77
CA ILE A 135 2.86 15.79 4.21
C ILE A 135 4.27 15.81 4.78
N ARG A 136 5.08 16.76 4.28
CA ARG A 136 6.43 17.03 4.75
C ARG A 136 6.37 18.14 5.79
N PHE A 137 6.91 17.84 6.97
CA PHE A 137 7.13 18.82 8.03
C PHE A 137 8.62 19.13 8.04
N ARG A 138 8.97 20.36 7.66
CA ARG A 138 10.33 20.91 7.80
C ARG A 138 10.37 21.88 8.98
N ALA A 139 11.53 22.46 9.23
CA ALA A 139 11.72 23.39 10.35
C ALA A 139 10.81 24.64 10.27
N GLN A 140 10.55 25.15 9.07
CA GLN A 140 9.80 26.40 8.82
C GLN A 140 8.65 26.25 7.81
N GLU A 141 8.43 25.04 7.27
CA GLU A 141 7.34 24.81 6.33
C GLU A 141 6.63 23.47 6.55
N ILE A 142 5.33 23.47 6.25
CA ILE A 142 4.50 22.28 6.10
C ILE A 142 4.04 22.24 4.65
N GLN A 143 4.45 21.19 3.93
CA GLN A 143 4.24 21.10 2.49
C GLN A 143 3.58 19.76 2.13
N LEU A 144 2.58 19.79 1.23
CA LEU A 144 2.02 18.58 0.66
C LEU A 144 2.98 18.05 -0.41
N LYS A 145 3.38 16.78 -0.29
CA LYS A 145 4.13 16.09 -1.35
C LYS A 145 3.14 15.46 -2.32
N LEU A 146 3.10 15.99 -3.54
CA LEU A 146 2.19 15.53 -4.58
C LEU A 146 2.90 14.62 -5.59
N LYS A 147 2.14 13.75 -6.24
CA LYS A 147 2.55 13.00 -7.43
C LYS A 147 1.49 13.21 -8.51
N MET A 148 1.90 13.65 -9.69
CA MET A 148 1.04 13.67 -10.87
C MET A 148 0.76 12.21 -11.31
N ILE A 149 -0.52 11.90 -11.55
CA ILE A 149 -0.96 10.59 -12.06
C ILE A 149 -1.15 10.65 -13.57
N ARG A 150 -1.92 11.63 -14.04
CA ARG A 150 -2.21 11.84 -15.46
C ARG A 150 -2.62 13.28 -15.74
N ALA A 151 -2.38 13.72 -16.96
CA ALA A 151 -2.99 14.94 -17.49
C ALA A 151 -4.50 14.73 -17.67
N VAL A 152 -5.27 15.80 -17.46
CA VAL A 152 -6.68 15.84 -17.87
C VAL A 152 -6.69 16.40 -19.27
N GLU A 153 -7.16 15.61 -20.24
CA GLU A 153 -7.38 16.13 -21.58
C GLU A 153 -8.46 17.22 -21.51
N PRO A 154 -8.21 18.41 -22.08
CA PRO A 154 -9.23 19.44 -22.14
C PRO A 154 -10.42 18.88 -22.94
N GLU A 155 -11.57 18.77 -22.29
CA GLU A 155 -12.81 18.39 -22.94
C GLU A 155 -13.07 19.41 -24.05
N ALA A 156 -12.89 18.99 -25.31
CA ALA A 156 -13.09 19.86 -26.45
C ALA A 156 -14.53 20.36 -26.40
N MET A 157 -14.70 21.66 -26.12
CA MET A 157 -16.01 22.28 -26.14
C MET A 157 -16.73 21.90 -27.44
N PRO A 158 -18.00 21.46 -27.38
CA PRO A 158 -18.77 21.19 -28.58
C PRO A 158 -18.89 22.50 -29.36
N THR A 159 -18.11 22.60 -30.43
CA THR A 159 -18.22 23.69 -31.39
C THR A 159 -19.65 23.64 -31.93
N PRO A 160 -20.39 24.75 -31.95
CA PRO A 160 -21.77 24.73 -32.42
C PRO A 160 -21.78 24.26 -33.88
N ARG A 161 -22.50 23.16 -34.12
CA ARG A 161 -22.70 22.53 -35.44
C ARG A 161 -23.05 23.58 -36.49
N ARG A 162 -22.14 23.80 -37.46
CA ARG A 162 -22.57 24.11 -38.83
C ARG A 162 -22.85 22.78 -39.51
N SER A 163 -24.13 22.53 -39.75
CA SER A 163 -24.64 21.40 -40.50
C SER A 163 -24.06 21.40 -41.92
N LEU A 164 -23.18 20.44 -42.21
CA LEU A 164 -23.03 19.91 -43.55
C LEU A 164 -23.28 18.41 -43.46
N SER A 165 -24.46 18.01 -43.92
CA SER A 165 -24.84 16.63 -44.09
C SER A 165 -23.96 16.01 -45.17
N LEU A 166 -23.13 15.04 -44.82
CA LEU A 166 -22.68 14.05 -45.78
C LEU A 166 -22.91 12.65 -45.18
N ARG A 167 -23.78 11.93 -45.89
CA ARG A 167 -24.37 10.64 -45.51
C ARG A 167 -23.27 9.61 -45.28
N ARG A 168 -23.30 9.01 -44.09
CA ARG A 168 -22.63 7.74 -43.77
C ARG A 168 -23.71 6.66 -43.76
N PRO A 169 -23.69 5.64 -44.63
CA PRO A 169 -24.58 4.50 -44.46
C PRO A 169 -24.04 3.65 -43.30
N SER A 170 -24.83 3.62 -42.23
CA SER A 170 -24.76 2.66 -41.14
C SER A 170 -25.37 1.34 -41.62
N SER A 171 -24.65 0.23 -41.45
CA SER A 171 -25.27 -1.09 -41.37
C SER A 171 -24.61 -1.89 -40.25
N ASN A 172 -25.21 -1.76 -39.07
CA ASN A 172 -25.26 -2.85 -38.09
C ASN A 172 -26.41 -3.79 -38.52
N SER A 173 -26.10 -5.01 -38.91
CA SER A 173 -27.05 -6.15 -38.87
C SER A 173 -26.38 -7.24 -38.03
N ARG A 174 -26.73 -7.40 -36.75
CA ARG A 174 -27.84 -8.22 -36.24
C ARG A 174 -27.88 -9.62 -36.87
N ILE A 175 -27.32 -10.58 -36.11
CA ILE A 175 -27.99 -11.79 -35.60
C ILE A 175 -29.25 -12.19 -36.40
N SER A 176 -29.19 -13.34 -37.07
CA SER A 176 -30.38 -14.08 -37.49
C SER A 176 -30.33 -15.48 -36.87
N VAL A 177 -31.38 -15.80 -36.10
CA VAL A 177 -31.67 -17.10 -35.51
C VAL A 177 -33.17 -17.36 -35.78
N ILE A 178 -33.43 -18.38 -36.60
CA ILE A 178 -34.53 -19.38 -36.54
C ILE A 178 -35.98 -19.01 -37.00
N THR A 179 -36.33 -19.62 -38.16
CA THR A 179 -37.56 -20.31 -38.65
C THR A 179 -38.96 -19.67 -38.63
N ALA A 180 -39.63 -19.62 -39.79
CA ALA A 180 -40.62 -20.62 -40.30
C ALA A 180 -41.51 -20.03 -41.43
N GLY A 181 -41.81 -20.82 -42.49
CA GLY A 181 -43.00 -20.60 -43.35
C GLY A 181 -42.80 -20.57 -44.87
N ASP A 182 -42.96 -21.74 -45.50
CA ASP A 182 -43.66 -22.05 -46.76
C ASP A 182 -43.46 -21.21 -48.05
N SER A 183 -42.76 -21.79 -49.04
CA SER A 183 -43.38 -22.35 -50.28
C SER A 183 -42.42 -22.40 -51.48
N ALA A 184 -42.49 -23.52 -52.21
CA ALA A 184 -42.05 -23.78 -53.58
C ALA A 184 -40.58 -24.18 -53.85
N ALA A 185 -40.39 -25.50 -53.95
CA ALA A 185 -39.31 -26.24 -54.60
C ALA A 185 -39.35 -26.03 -56.16
N PRO A 186 -38.36 -26.49 -57.01
CA PRO A 186 -37.49 -27.64 -56.75
C PRO A 186 -36.03 -27.63 -57.26
N ALA A 187 -35.30 -28.64 -56.75
CA ALA A 187 -34.26 -29.45 -57.39
C ALA A 187 -32.81 -28.92 -57.46
N SER A 188 -32.00 -29.31 -56.46
CA SER A 188 -30.90 -30.27 -56.67
C SER A 188 -30.33 -30.77 -55.34
N LEU A 189 -30.44 -32.08 -55.14
CA LEU A 189 -29.89 -32.87 -54.04
C LEU A 189 -28.36 -32.89 -54.05
N VAL A 190 -27.72 -32.47 -52.96
CA VAL A 190 -26.60 -33.22 -52.35
C VAL A 190 -26.72 -33.08 -50.84
N THR A 191 -26.95 -34.22 -50.20
CA THR A 191 -26.94 -34.45 -48.76
C THR A 191 -25.50 -34.49 -48.27
N GLU A 192 -25.11 -33.60 -47.36
CA GLU A 192 -24.12 -33.91 -46.32
C GLU A 192 -24.56 -33.27 -45.00
N GLU A 193 -25.08 -34.11 -44.11
CA GLU A 193 -25.20 -33.82 -42.69
C GLU A 193 -23.83 -33.91 -42.00
N GLN A 194 -23.68 -33.14 -40.92
CA GLN A 194 -22.79 -33.37 -39.78
C GLN A 194 -21.27 -33.36 -40.02
N GLN A 195 -20.61 -32.26 -39.62
CA GLN A 195 -19.53 -32.40 -38.64
C GLN A 195 -19.28 -31.09 -37.88
N MET A 196 -19.48 -31.12 -36.57
CA MET A 196 -18.85 -30.22 -35.63
C MET A 196 -17.35 -30.58 -35.67
N SER A 197 -16.63 -30.03 -36.65
CA SER A 197 -15.20 -30.26 -36.81
C SER A 197 -14.50 -29.70 -35.59
N SER A 198 -13.88 -30.60 -34.83
CA SER A 198 -12.93 -30.27 -33.80
C SER A 198 -12.02 -29.15 -34.27
N ILE A 199 -11.89 -28.07 -33.47
CA ILE A 199 -10.79 -27.12 -33.59
C ILE A 199 -9.51 -27.94 -33.55
N GLY A 200 -8.96 -28.23 -34.71
CA GLY A 200 -7.80 -29.08 -34.86
C GLY A 200 -6.52 -28.27 -34.73
N LEU A 201 -5.41 -28.98 -34.55
CA LEU A 201 -4.07 -28.39 -34.43
C LEU A 201 -3.68 -27.59 -35.68
N GLU A 202 -4.29 -27.91 -36.81
CA GLU A 202 -4.17 -27.24 -38.10
C GLU A 202 -4.65 -25.79 -38.07
N ASP A 203 -5.79 -25.49 -37.43
CA ASP A 203 -6.30 -24.12 -37.28
C ASP A 203 -5.43 -23.31 -36.32
N PHE A 204 -4.94 -23.95 -35.25
CA PHE A 204 -4.00 -23.31 -34.33
C PHE A 204 -2.64 -23.02 -35.01
N LEU A 205 -2.14 -23.94 -35.84
CA LEU A 205 -0.92 -23.74 -36.61
C LEU A 205 -1.07 -22.60 -37.61
N GLN A 206 -2.23 -22.45 -38.25
CA GLN A 206 -2.50 -21.34 -39.16
C GLN A 206 -2.52 -20.00 -38.41
N VAL A 207 -3.19 -19.92 -37.25
CA VAL A 207 -3.19 -18.71 -36.41
C VAL A 207 -1.79 -18.38 -35.91
N LEU A 208 -1.00 -19.38 -35.50
CA LEU A 208 0.38 -19.20 -35.06
C LEU A 208 1.29 -18.71 -36.21
N GLN A 209 1.11 -19.26 -37.42
CA GLN A 209 1.85 -18.83 -38.60
C GLN A 209 1.45 -17.42 -39.02
N GLN A 210 0.17 -17.07 -38.96
CA GLN A 210 -0.33 -15.72 -39.24
C GLN A 210 0.20 -14.71 -38.21
N TRP A 211 0.22 -15.07 -36.93
CA TRP A 211 0.82 -14.23 -35.88
C TRP A 211 2.33 -14.06 -36.10
N ARG A 212 3.04 -15.13 -36.42
CA ARG A 212 4.48 -15.07 -36.75
C ARG A 212 4.74 -14.14 -37.92
N GLN A 213 3.97 -14.25 -38.99
CA GLN A 213 4.13 -13.38 -40.16
C GLN A 213 3.84 -11.92 -39.81
N SER A 214 2.76 -11.65 -39.07
CA SER A 214 2.42 -10.30 -38.61
C SER A 214 3.51 -9.69 -37.72
N VAL A 215 4.11 -10.48 -36.82
CA VAL A 215 5.22 -10.01 -35.96
C VAL A 215 6.47 -9.76 -36.79
N VAL A 216 6.80 -10.65 -37.72
CA VAL A 216 7.97 -10.49 -38.60
C VAL A 216 7.82 -9.25 -39.48
N THR A 217 6.65 -9.00 -40.06
CA THR A 217 6.41 -7.80 -40.88
C THR A 217 6.51 -6.53 -40.06
N THR A 218 5.92 -6.48 -38.85
CA THR A 218 6.02 -5.31 -37.97
C THR A 218 7.46 -5.06 -37.51
N ILE A 219 8.22 -6.11 -37.19
CA ILE A 219 9.63 -5.98 -36.83
C ILE A 219 10.48 -5.55 -38.03
N TYR A 220 10.18 -6.06 -39.23
CA TYR A 220 10.92 -5.70 -40.44
C TYR A 220 10.63 -4.28 -40.90
N GLU A 221 9.37 -3.81 -40.81
CA GLU A 221 9.01 -2.42 -41.10
C GLU A 221 9.64 -1.46 -40.07
N PHE A 222 9.66 -1.84 -38.79
CA PHE A 222 10.35 -1.08 -37.74
C PHE A 222 11.87 -1.06 -37.94
N MET A 223 12.47 -2.21 -38.33
CA MET A 223 13.90 -2.29 -38.61
C MET A 223 14.31 -1.55 -39.88
N ALA A 224 13.51 -1.62 -40.94
CA ALA A 224 13.86 -0.99 -42.22
C ALA A 224 13.72 0.54 -42.18
N HIS A 225 12.79 1.06 -41.37
CA HIS A 225 12.48 2.48 -41.32
C HIS A 225 13.27 3.26 -40.24
N ASP A 226 13.51 2.69 -39.05
CA ASP A 226 14.04 3.44 -37.90
C ASP A 226 15.49 3.09 -37.49
N VAL A 227 16.14 2.16 -38.21
CA VAL A 227 17.51 1.69 -37.91
C VAL A 227 18.55 2.50 -38.66
N ASN A 228 18.76 3.74 -38.20
CA ASN A 228 19.93 4.52 -38.59
C ASN A 228 21.15 4.05 -37.78
N LYS A 229 22.35 3.93 -38.40
CA LYS A 229 23.59 3.48 -37.71
C LYS A 229 23.89 4.30 -36.45
N ARG A 230 23.52 5.59 -36.46
CA ARG A 230 23.64 6.47 -35.28
C ARG A 230 22.67 6.11 -34.16
N ASN A 231 21.46 5.67 -34.49
CA ASN A 231 20.45 5.22 -33.53
C ASN A 231 20.89 3.91 -32.87
N ILE A 232 21.39 2.93 -33.64
CA ILE A 232 21.91 1.66 -33.10
C ILE A 232 23.03 1.89 -32.10
N VAL A 233 24.00 2.75 -32.43
CA VAL A 233 25.11 3.07 -31.51
C VAL A 233 24.59 3.75 -30.24
N GLY A 234 23.59 4.62 -30.36
CA GLY A 234 22.88 5.21 -29.23
C GLY A 234 22.21 4.16 -28.35
N THR A 235 21.47 3.22 -28.96
CA THR A 235 20.79 2.14 -28.25
C THR A 235 21.76 1.21 -27.54
N ILE A 236 22.88 0.84 -28.17
CA ILE A 236 23.91 -0.03 -27.56
C ILE A 236 24.56 0.68 -26.36
N ARG A 237 24.88 1.97 -26.48
CA ARG A 237 25.43 2.76 -25.36
C ARG A 237 24.43 2.88 -24.21
N PHE A 238 23.17 3.18 -24.52
CA PHE A 238 22.09 3.24 -23.53
C PHE A 238 21.90 1.88 -22.85
N LEU A 239 21.90 0.78 -23.61
CA LEU A 239 21.76 -0.57 -23.07
C LEU A 239 22.93 -0.93 -22.15
N GLY A 240 24.16 -0.53 -22.51
CA GLY A 240 25.34 -0.70 -21.64
C GLY A 240 25.21 0.06 -20.32
N LEU A 241 24.75 1.33 -20.37
CA LEU A 241 24.49 2.12 -19.16
C LEU A 241 23.37 1.54 -18.31
N LEU A 242 22.31 1.03 -18.94
CA LEU A 242 21.19 0.37 -18.28
C LEU A 242 21.67 -0.89 -17.54
N LEU A 243 22.44 -1.74 -18.20
CA LEU A 243 23.05 -2.93 -17.60
C LEU A 243 23.95 -2.56 -16.42
N PHE A 244 24.81 -1.55 -16.57
CA PHE A 244 25.68 -1.10 -15.49
C PHE A 244 24.88 -0.54 -14.30
N SER A 245 23.81 0.22 -14.57
CA SER A 245 22.92 0.75 -13.54
C SER A 245 22.18 -0.37 -12.80
N ILE A 246 21.65 -1.36 -13.52
CA ILE A 246 20.99 -2.53 -12.92
C ILE A 246 21.98 -3.35 -12.09
N MET A 247 23.18 -3.61 -12.60
CA MET A 247 24.21 -4.35 -11.87
C MET A 247 24.67 -3.61 -10.61
N SER A 248 24.90 -2.30 -10.70
CA SER A 248 25.26 -1.47 -9.55
C SER A 248 24.14 -1.46 -8.50
N GLY A 249 22.89 -1.28 -8.94
CA GLY A 249 21.71 -1.36 -8.08
C GLY A 249 21.56 -2.74 -7.42
N ALA A 250 21.77 -3.82 -8.16
CA ALA A 250 21.72 -5.19 -7.65
C ALA A 250 22.83 -5.46 -6.63
N ALA A 251 24.05 -4.98 -6.86
CA ALA A 251 25.15 -5.13 -5.91
C ALA A 251 24.86 -4.42 -4.58
N VAL A 252 24.30 -3.21 -4.65
CA VAL A 252 23.87 -2.46 -3.44
C VAL A 252 22.72 -3.17 -2.75
N ALA A 253 21.72 -3.63 -3.50
CA ALA A 253 20.58 -4.38 -2.96
C ALA A 253 21.03 -5.68 -2.27
N LEU A 254 21.98 -6.42 -2.83
CA LEU A 254 22.55 -7.61 -2.21
C LEU A 254 23.25 -7.31 -0.89
N ARG A 255 24.00 -6.21 -0.81
CA ARG A 255 24.61 -5.79 0.48
C ARG A 255 23.56 -5.49 1.53
N PHE A 256 22.52 -4.74 1.18
CA PHE A 256 21.41 -4.47 2.09
C PHE A 256 20.65 -5.74 2.46
N MET A 257 20.40 -6.62 1.50
CA MET A 257 19.73 -7.90 1.71
C MET A 257 20.55 -8.79 2.66
N GLY A 258 21.87 -8.82 2.54
CA GLY A 258 22.74 -9.57 3.46
C GLY A 258 22.66 -9.06 4.90
N ILE A 259 22.76 -7.75 5.10
CA ILE A 259 22.63 -7.14 6.44
C ILE A 259 21.24 -7.39 7.02
N PHE A 260 20.21 -7.25 6.18
CA PHE A 260 18.83 -7.54 6.57
C PHE A 260 18.66 -9.02 6.94
N ALA A 261 19.13 -9.95 6.11
CA ALA A 261 19.02 -11.39 6.32
C ALA A 261 19.69 -11.82 7.63
N VAL A 262 20.87 -11.29 7.95
CA VAL A 262 21.54 -11.59 9.23
C VAL A 262 20.71 -11.10 10.42
N ARG A 263 20.19 -9.86 10.37
CA ARG A 263 19.32 -9.33 11.44
C ARG A 263 18.01 -10.10 11.56
N PHE A 264 17.42 -10.45 10.42
CA PHE A 264 16.19 -11.23 10.35
C PHE A 264 16.39 -12.63 10.91
N LEU A 265 17.49 -13.31 10.57
CA LEU A 265 17.83 -14.63 11.08
C LEU A 265 18.10 -14.58 12.59
N PHE A 266 18.75 -13.54 13.08
CA PHE A 266 18.94 -13.32 14.52
C PHE A 266 17.61 -13.13 15.26
N GLU A 267 16.70 -12.33 14.71
CA GLU A 267 15.38 -12.12 15.32
C GLU A 267 14.50 -13.37 15.22
N ILE A 268 14.57 -14.12 14.10
CA ILE A 268 13.93 -15.43 13.96
C ILE A 268 14.48 -16.42 14.97
N SER A 269 15.78 -16.43 15.21
CA SER A 269 16.39 -17.34 16.18
C SER A 269 15.87 -17.06 17.59
N ARG A 270 15.80 -15.77 17.98
CA ARG A 270 15.18 -15.35 19.24
C ARG A 270 13.70 -15.74 19.30
N PHE A 271 12.96 -15.45 18.23
CA PHE A 271 11.55 -15.82 18.13
C PHE A 271 11.35 -17.34 18.27
N THR A 272 12.16 -18.14 17.58
CA THR A 272 12.10 -19.60 17.64
C THR A 272 12.41 -20.09 19.05
N HIS A 273 13.41 -19.53 19.74
CA HIS A 273 13.73 -19.90 21.11
C HIS A 273 12.55 -19.61 22.07
N THR A 274 11.86 -18.49 21.88
CA THR A 274 10.65 -18.16 22.67
C THR A 274 9.42 -18.96 22.24
N ALA A 275 9.28 -19.30 20.95
CA ALA A 275 8.13 -19.99 20.40
C ALA A 275 8.18 -21.51 20.62
N THR A 276 9.37 -22.11 20.65
CA THR A 276 9.57 -23.56 20.82
C THR A 276 8.84 -24.12 22.05
N PRO A 277 8.97 -23.56 23.28
CA PRO A 277 8.23 -24.09 24.43
C PRO A 277 6.71 -23.94 24.27
N ILE A 278 6.24 -22.88 23.62
CA ILE A 278 4.82 -22.65 23.35
C ILE A 278 4.30 -23.75 22.40
N ILE A 279 5.02 -24.01 21.31
CA ILE A 279 4.67 -25.05 20.33
C ILE A 279 4.69 -26.43 20.98
N PHE A 280 5.68 -26.75 21.82
CA PHE A 280 5.70 -28.01 22.57
C PHE A 280 4.48 -28.17 23.48
N LYS A 281 4.05 -27.10 24.16
CA LYS A 281 2.85 -27.14 25.01
C LYS A 281 1.58 -27.32 24.19
N VAL A 282 1.50 -26.71 23.01
CA VAL A 282 0.37 -26.90 22.08
C VAL A 282 0.35 -28.35 21.55
N LEU A 283 1.50 -28.92 21.19
CA LEU A 283 1.60 -30.31 20.77
C LEU A 283 1.21 -31.29 21.88
N GLU A 284 1.66 -31.06 23.12
CA GLU A 284 1.23 -31.85 24.28
C GLU A 284 -0.28 -31.78 24.49
N PHE A 285 -0.87 -30.59 24.34
CA PHE A 285 -2.31 -30.39 24.45
C PHE A 285 -3.08 -31.15 23.35
N ILE A 286 -2.65 -31.05 22.10
CA ILE A 286 -3.25 -31.79 20.97
C ILE A 286 -3.13 -33.31 21.19
N ASN A 287 -1.96 -33.80 21.62
CA ASN A 287 -1.76 -35.22 21.92
C ASN A 287 -2.68 -35.70 23.05
N LYS A 288 -2.93 -34.88 24.08
CA LYS A 288 -3.91 -35.20 25.13
C LYS A 288 -5.34 -35.25 24.61
N ILE A 289 -5.72 -34.32 23.74
CA ILE A 289 -7.05 -34.33 23.10
C ILE A 289 -7.23 -35.61 22.29
N ILE A 290 -6.25 -35.94 21.44
CA ILE A 290 -6.29 -37.15 20.61
C ILE A 290 -6.33 -38.40 21.48
N GLY A 291 -5.50 -38.47 22.54
CA GLY A 291 -5.50 -39.59 23.49
C GLY A 291 -6.84 -39.75 24.22
N ALA A 292 -7.43 -38.66 24.71
CA ALA A 292 -8.75 -38.69 25.34
C ALA A 292 -9.85 -39.13 24.35
N PHE A 293 -9.75 -38.68 23.09
CA PHE A 293 -10.67 -39.08 22.04
C PHE A 293 -10.58 -40.59 21.73
N PHE A 294 -9.36 -41.15 21.65
CA PHE A 294 -9.17 -42.59 21.50
C PHE A 294 -9.70 -43.39 22.70
N ILE A 295 -9.53 -42.90 23.92
CA ILE A 295 -10.12 -43.51 25.11
C ILE A 295 -11.65 -43.50 25.00
N LEU A 296 -12.25 -42.39 24.60
CA LEU A 296 -13.70 -42.29 24.42
C LEU A 296 -14.21 -43.28 23.36
N ILE A 297 -13.50 -43.42 22.23
CA ILE A 297 -13.82 -44.42 21.21
C ILE A 297 -13.72 -45.84 21.77
N THR A 298 -12.65 -46.19 22.48
CA THR A 298 -12.48 -47.55 23.02
C THR A 298 -13.53 -47.89 24.07
N MET A 299 -13.94 -46.91 24.89
CA MET A 299 -15.00 -47.07 25.89
C MET A 299 -16.37 -47.25 25.23
N MET A 300 -16.67 -46.45 24.19
CA MET A 300 -17.88 -46.61 23.38
C MET A 300 -17.88 -47.96 22.64
N TRP A 301 -16.74 -48.41 22.11
CA TRP A 301 -16.64 -49.70 21.44
C TRP A 301 -16.83 -50.87 22.42
N LYS A 302 -16.25 -50.79 23.62
CA LYS A 302 -16.48 -51.75 24.70
C LYS A 302 -17.96 -51.81 25.08
N ASP A 303 -18.63 -50.66 25.27
CA ASP A 303 -20.05 -50.65 25.62
C ASP A 303 -20.95 -51.13 24.46
N LEU A 304 -20.58 -50.84 23.21
CA LEU A 304 -21.42 -51.14 22.05
C LEU A 304 -21.22 -52.57 21.51
N VAL A 305 -20.03 -53.15 21.66
CA VAL A 305 -19.68 -54.47 21.12
C VAL A 305 -19.49 -55.52 22.21
N VAL A 306 -18.80 -55.21 23.32
CA VAL A 306 -18.53 -56.20 24.39
C VAL A 306 -19.75 -56.36 25.30
N ASN A 307 -20.38 -55.26 25.72
CA ASN A 307 -21.55 -55.32 26.61
C ASN A 307 -22.86 -55.72 25.90
N ARG A 308 -22.85 -55.88 24.57
CA ARG A 308 -24.01 -56.37 23.81
C ARG A 308 -24.09 -57.90 23.72
N GLY A 309 -23.04 -58.62 24.13
CA GLY A 309 -22.97 -60.10 24.14
C GLY A 309 -22.79 -60.74 25.52
N GLY A 310 -22.56 -59.95 26.59
CA GLY A 310 -22.28 -60.46 27.92
C GLY A 310 -23.41 -60.15 28.91
N THR A 311 -24.31 -61.10 29.13
CA THR A 311 -25.17 -61.12 30.31
C THR A 311 -24.33 -61.12 31.59
N GLY A 312 -24.50 -60.08 32.40
CA GLY A 312 -24.37 -60.09 33.86
C GLY A 312 -23.18 -60.82 34.47
N GLN A 313 -22.10 -60.09 34.77
CA GLN A 313 -21.39 -60.30 36.04
C GLN A 313 -21.19 -58.95 36.71
N GLN A 314 -21.92 -58.76 37.81
CA GLN A 314 -21.70 -57.67 38.75
C GLN A 314 -20.25 -57.68 39.24
N PRO A 315 -19.62 -56.51 39.42
CA PRO A 315 -18.38 -56.45 40.19
C PRO A 315 -18.71 -56.82 41.64
N LYS A 316 -18.18 -57.95 42.11
CA LYS A 316 -18.11 -58.26 43.55
C LYS A 316 -17.41 -57.09 44.26
N PRO A 317 -18.03 -56.47 45.28
CA PRO A 317 -17.32 -55.53 46.13
C PRO A 317 -16.28 -56.33 46.91
N LEU A 318 -15.00 -56.00 46.72
CA LEU A 318 -13.93 -56.48 47.60
C LEU A 318 -14.18 -55.90 49.00
N GLU A 319 -14.68 -56.75 49.88
CA GLU A 319 -14.79 -56.51 51.30
C GLU A 319 -13.44 -56.07 51.89
N ALA A 320 -13.49 -54.92 52.56
CA ALA A 320 -12.78 -54.57 53.79
C ALA A 320 -11.41 -55.22 54.05
N ASN A 321 -10.35 -54.45 53.81
CA ASN A 321 -9.14 -54.54 54.63
C ASN A 321 -8.80 -53.15 55.20
N ASN A 322 -9.66 -52.67 56.10
CA ASN A 322 -9.41 -51.53 56.97
C ASN A 322 -8.37 -51.91 58.04
N ARG A 323 -7.11 -52.04 57.64
CA ARG A 323 -5.99 -52.27 58.58
C ARG A 323 -4.81 -51.33 58.38
N PHE A 324 -5.10 -50.07 58.03
CA PHE A 324 -4.11 -49.00 58.14
C PHE A 324 -4.37 -48.17 59.39
N LYS A 325 -3.43 -48.32 60.31
CA LYS A 325 -3.26 -47.61 61.57
C LYS A 325 -3.46 -46.10 61.36
N SER A 326 -4.42 -45.52 62.09
CA SER A 326 -4.49 -44.08 62.30
C SER A 326 -3.20 -43.62 62.97
N LEU A 327 -2.36 -42.89 62.25
CA LEU A 327 -1.25 -42.13 62.80
C LEU A 327 -1.84 -40.97 63.61
N THR A 328 -1.91 -41.13 64.92
CA THR A 328 -2.15 -40.04 65.86
C THR A 328 -0.97 -39.08 65.79
N TYR A 329 -1.15 -37.89 65.24
CA TYR A 329 -0.18 -36.80 65.34
C TYR A 329 -0.19 -36.29 66.78
N THR A 330 0.91 -36.48 67.51
CA THR A 330 1.19 -35.73 68.73
C THR A 330 1.55 -34.29 68.35
N PRO A 331 0.85 -33.27 68.88
CA PRO A 331 1.26 -31.88 68.69
C PRO A 331 2.55 -31.63 69.47
N SER A 332 3.64 -31.37 68.74
CA SER A 332 4.92 -30.95 69.32
C SER A 332 4.82 -29.53 69.87
N GLU A 333 5.25 -29.36 71.13
CA GLU A 333 5.31 -28.10 71.87
C GLU A 333 6.02 -26.96 71.11
N PRO A 334 5.58 -25.70 71.31
CA PRO A 334 6.28 -24.54 70.78
C PRO A 334 7.60 -24.33 71.52
N HIS A 335 8.70 -24.54 70.80
CA HIS A 335 10.04 -24.25 71.28
C HIS A 335 10.19 -22.74 71.56
N ARG A 336 10.35 -22.46 72.86
CA ARG A 336 10.61 -21.18 73.50
C ARG A 336 11.81 -20.47 72.85
N ARG A 337 11.54 -19.38 72.11
CA ARG A 337 12.58 -18.45 71.64
C ARG A 337 13.25 -17.80 72.86
N THR A 338 14.56 -17.98 72.96
CA THR A 338 15.43 -17.24 73.88
C THR A 338 15.59 -15.79 73.41
N PRO A 339 15.63 -14.80 74.32
CA PRO A 339 15.89 -13.41 73.97
C PRO A 339 17.40 -13.21 73.74
N ARG A 340 17.78 -12.68 72.58
CA ARG A 340 19.15 -12.18 72.35
C ARG A 340 19.15 -10.66 72.47
N ASN A 341 19.96 -10.22 73.42
CA ASN A 341 20.15 -8.87 73.92
C ASN A 341 20.16 -7.76 72.86
N ALA A 342 19.45 -6.69 73.20
CA ALA A 342 19.77 -5.35 72.78
C ALA A 342 21.02 -4.88 73.56
N SER A 343 22.01 -4.37 72.85
CA SER A 343 22.98 -3.43 73.41
C SER A 343 23.23 -2.37 72.36
N SER A 344 22.66 -1.20 72.65
CA SER A 344 22.96 0.08 72.04
C SER A 344 24.37 0.56 72.41
N ASN A 345 24.87 1.47 71.57
CA ASN A 345 25.51 2.73 71.96
C ASN A 345 27.03 2.82 72.21
N TYR A 346 27.56 3.88 71.57
CA TYR A 346 28.78 4.67 71.83
C TYR A 346 30.11 3.89 71.79
N ARG A 347 31.09 4.29 70.97
CA ARG A 347 31.64 5.64 70.80
C ARG A 347 32.53 5.68 69.57
#